data_AF-A0A1X6N0S7-F1
#
_entry.id   AF-A0A1X6N0S7-F1
#
_cell.length_a   1.000
_cell.length_b   1.000
_cell.length_c   1.000
_cell.angle_alpha   90.00
_cell.angle_beta   90.00
_cell.angle_gamma   90.00
#
_symmetry.space_group_name_H-M   'P 1'
#
loop_
_entity.id
_entity.type
_entity.pdbx_description
1 polymer ?
#
loop_
_entity_poly.entity_id
_entity_poly.type
_entity_poly.pdbx_seq_one_letter_code
_entity_poly.pdbx_strand_id
1 'polypeptide(L)'
;MTISRRGPRRRHGFLADLPNMPLDIIQEVLAHLQPRDLLRLARTSRTFRTFLMSRSSAFLWRASRRNVEGLPDCPTHLSEPAYANLAFTSYCFVCLS
;
A
#
# COMPACT_ATOMS: atom_id res chain seq x y z
N MET A 1 -19.37 -32.29 32.45
CA MET A 1 -19.81 -31.58 31.23
C MET A 1 -19.05 -30.26 31.13
N THR A 2 -18.02 -30.17 30.30
CA THR A 2 -17.25 -28.93 30.08
C THR A 2 -17.86 -28.17 28.91
N ILE A 3 -18.49 -27.03 29.19
CA ILE A 3 -19.05 -26.13 28.18
C ILE A 3 -17.87 -25.41 27.51
N SER A 4 -17.48 -25.86 26.32
CA SER A 4 -16.52 -25.15 25.47
C SER A 4 -17.17 -23.87 24.93
N ARG A 5 -16.79 -22.72 25.48
CA ARG A 5 -17.21 -21.41 25.00
C ARG A 5 -16.52 -21.12 23.67
N ARG A 6 -17.24 -21.27 22.55
CA ARG A 6 -16.77 -20.82 21.24
C ARG A 6 -16.66 -19.30 21.25
N GLY A 7 -15.43 -18.78 21.18
CA GLY A 7 -15.17 -17.35 21.03
C GLY A 7 -15.83 -16.78 19.76
N PRO A 8 -16.03 -15.45 19.68
CA PRO A 8 -16.65 -14.84 18.52
C PRO A 8 -15.87 -15.19 17.26
N ARG A 9 -16.55 -15.75 16.25
CA ARG A 9 -15.97 -15.98 14.92
C ARG A 9 -15.52 -14.63 14.38
N ARG A 10 -14.21 -14.40 14.30
CA ARG A 10 -13.65 -13.26 13.56
C ARG A 10 -14.19 -13.37 12.14
N ARG A 11 -15.01 -12.40 11.73
CA ARG A 11 -15.48 -12.31 10.35
C ARG A 11 -14.23 -12.15 9.50
N HIS A 12 -13.91 -13.17 8.70
CA HIS A 12 -12.88 -13.06 7.69
C HIS A 12 -13.33 -11.96 6.73
N GLY A 13 -12.58 -10.87 6.65
CA GLY A 13 -12.91 -9.77 5.75
C GLY A 13 -12.95 -10.29 4.31
N PHE A 14 -13.77 -9.68 3.46
CA PHE A 14 -13.88 -10.08 2.05
C PHE A 14 -12.52 -10.10 1.32
N LEU A 15 -11.57 -9.28 1.75
CA LEU A 15 -10.23 -9.15 1.19
C LEU A 15 -9.14 -9.88 1.99
N ALA A 16 -9.51 -10.75 2.93
CA ALA A 16 -8.50 -11.39 3.76
C ALA A 16 -7.63 -12.41 3.00
N ASP A 17 -8.09 -12.91 1.84
CA ASP A 17 -7.31 -13.72 0.91
C ASP A 17 -6.56 -12.90 -0.16
N LEU A 18 -6.68 -11.57 -0.17
CA LEU A 18 -5.99 -10.71 -1.13
C LEU A 18 -4.46 -10.98 -1.21
N PRO A 19 -3.72 -11.20 -0.09
CA PRO A 19 -2.29 -11.51 -0.17
C PRO A 19 -1.96 -12.87 -0.81
N ASN A 20 -2.94 -13.77 -0.90
CA ASN A 20 -2.79 -15.11 -1.49
C ASN A 20 -3.20 -15.16 -2.97
N MET A 21 -3.71 -14.05 -3.52
CA MET A 21 -4.08 -13.96 -4.94
C MET A 21 -2.83 -13.93 -5.83
N PRO A 22 -2.95 -14.26 -7.13
CA PRO A 22 -1.87 -14.08 -8.08
C PRO A 22 -1.36 -12.64 -8.08
N LEU A 23 -0.04 -12.48 -8.20
CA LEU A 23 0.62 -11.18 -8.09
C LEU A 23 0.05 -10.14 -9.05
N ASP A 24 -0.29 -10.53 -10.28
CA ASP A 24 -0.82 -9.63 -11.31
C ASP A 24 -2.17 -9.02 -10.89
N ILE A 25 -3.02 -9.79 -10.22
CA ILE A 25 -4.31 -9.32 -9.69
C ILE A 25 -4.09 -8.31 -8.57
N ILE A 26 -3.14 -8.59 -7.67
CA ILE A 26 -2.76 -7.66 -6.60
C ILE A 26 -2.23 -6.36 -7.22
N GLN A 27 -1.34 -6.46 -8.21
CA GLN A 27 -0.76 -5.31 -8.90
C GLN A 27 -1.82 -4.47 -9.60
N GLU A 28 -2.78 -5.09 -10.29
CA GLU A 28 -3.89 -4.40 -10.94
C GLU A 28 -4.73 -3.62 -9.92
N VAL A 29 -5.15 -4.26 -8.82
CA VAL A 29 -5.91 -3.59 -7.75
C VAL A 29 -5.13 -2.41 -7.18
N LEU A 30 -3.83 -2.59 -6.91
CA LEU A 30 -2.98 -1.54 -6.35
C LEU A 30 -2.72 -0.39 -7.34
N ALA A 31 -2.71 -0.66 -8.65
CA ALA A 31 -2.52 0.35 -9.69
C ALA A 31 -3.69 1.34 -9.78
N HIS A 32 -4.90 0.94 -9.35
CA HIS A 32 -6.08 1.81 -9.27
C HIS A 32 -6.12 2.69 -8.02
N LEU A 33 -5.21 2.49 -7.06
CA LEU A 33 -5.19 3.27 -5.81
C LEU A 33 -4.47 4.61 -5.98
N GLN A 34 -4.74 5.56 -5.08
CA GLN A 34 -3.94 6.78 -4.96
C GLN A 34 -2.65 6.52 -4.15
N PRO A 35 -1.60 7.37 -4.29
CA PRO A 35 -0.33 7.17 -3.60
C PRO A 35 -0.49 7.18 -2.07
N ARG A 36 -1.45 7.97 -1.56
CA ARG A 36 -1.82 8.01 -0.14
C ARG A 36 -2.30 6.66 0.38
N ASP A 37 -3.04 5.90 -0.42
CA ASP A 37 -3.58 4.61 -0.02
C ASP A 37 -2.52 3.52 -0.07
N LEU A 38 -1.60 3.57 -1.06
CA LEU A 38 -0.41 2.71 -1.07
C LEU A 38 0.46 2.94 0.17
N LEU A 39 0.65 4.19 0.58
CA LEU A 39 1.37 4.51 1.82
C LEU A 39 0.68 3.95 3.06
N ARG A 40 -0.64 4.06 3.16
CA ARG A 40 -1.41 3.48 4.26
C ARG A 40 -1.26 1.96 4.27
N LEU A 41 -1.38 1.31 3.11
CA LEU A 41 -1.22 -0.14 2.97
C LEU A 41 0.17 -0.62 3.39
N ALA A 42 1.21 0.11 2.99
CA ALA A 42 2.59 -0.15 3.38
C ALA A 42 2.86 0.08 4.89
N ARG A 43 1.99 0.83 5.58
CA ARG A 43 2.11 1.06 7.04
C ARG A 43 1.32 0.05 7.86
N THR A 44 0.25 -0.52 7.31
CA THR A 44 -0.63 -1.46 8.03
C THR A 44 -0.27 -2.92 7.80
N SER A 45 0.55 -3.26 6.81
CA SER A 45 0.94 -4.64 6.51
C SER A 45 2.43 -4.75 6.16
N ARG A 46 3.13 -5.65 6.85
CA ARG A 46 4.56 -5.93 6.59
C ARG A 46 4.79 -6.48 5.19
N THR A 47 3.91 -7.37 4.71
CA THR A 47 3.99 -7.94 3.37
C THR A 47 3.86 -6.86 2.30
N PHE A 48 2.85 -5.99 2.43
CA PHE A 48 2.69 -4.87 1.49
C PHE A 48 3.80 -3.85 1.62
N ARG A 49 4.34 -3.61 2.83
CA ARG A 49 5.53 -2.75 3.01
C ARG A 49 6.71 -3.26 2.19
N THR A 50 7.06 -4.53 2.35
CA THR A 50 8.19 -5.14 1.63
C THR A 50 7.99 -5.09 0.13
N PHE A 51 6.77 -5.36 -0.34
CA PHE A 51 6.44 -5.32 -1.76
C PHE A 51 6.46 -3.89 -2.34
N LEU A 52 5.76 -2.94 -1.71
CA LEU A 52 5.61 -1.57 -2.18
C LEU A 52 6.88 -0.73 -2.03
N MET A 53 7.79 -1.06 -1.12
CA MET A 53 9.07 -0.35 -0.97
C MET A 53 10.19 -0.95 -1.83
N SER A 54 9.92 -2.02 -2.59
CA SER A 54 10.89 -2.61 -3.51
C SER A 54 10.96 -1.82 -4.83
N ARG A 55 12.10 -1.90 -5.54
CA ARG A 55 12.24 -1.24 -6.86
C ARG A 55 11.30 -1.82 -7.92
N SER A 56 10.92 -3.09 -7.79
CA SER A 56 10.04 -3.76 -8.75
C SER A 56 8.62 -3.22 -8.74
N SER A 57 8.17 -2.56 -7.66
CA SER A 57 6.86 -1.92 -7.58
C SER A 57 6.86 -0.44 -8.00
N ALA A 58 7.96 0.10 -8.52
CA ALA A 58 8.04 1.50 -8.97
C ALA A 58 6.98 1.85 -10.02
N PHE A 59 6.60 0.89 -10.88
CA PHE A 59 5.53 1.10 -11.86
C PHE A 59 4.15 1.29 -11.20
N LEU A 60 3.88 0.64 -10.06
CA LEU A 60 2.63 0.82 -9.31
C LEU A 60 2.55 2.23 -8.73
N TRP A 61 3.66 2.75 -8.22
CA TRP A 61 3.68 4.11 -7.71
C TRP A 61 3.45 5.13 -8.82
N ARG A 62 4.09 4.95 -10.00
CA ARG A 62 3.82 5.77 -11.19
C ARG A 62 2.36 5.70 -11.63
N ALA A 63 1.77 4.51 -11.63
CA ALA A 63 0.35 4.33 -11.93
C ALA A 63 -0.52 5.07 -10.91
N SER A 64 -0.27 4.87 -9.61
CA SER A 64 -1.01 5.52 -8.54
C SER A 64 -0.92 7.04 -8.58
N ARG A 65 0.24 7.58 -8.96
CA ARG A 65 0.48 9.02 -9.10
C ARG A 65 -0.42 9.62 -10.19
N ARG A 66 -0.60 8.91 -11.30
CA ARG A 66 -1.48 9.33 -12.40
C ARG A 66 -2.97 9.34 -12.02
N ASN A 67 -3.35 8.68 -10.93
CA ASN A 67 -4.72 8.72 -10.40
C ASN A 67 -5.01 9.98 -9.58
N VAL A 68 -4.04 10.89 -9.44
CA VAL A 68 -4.20 12.18 -8.76
C VAL A 68 -4.11 13.29 -9.79
N GLU A 69 -5.25 13.93 -10.05
CA GLU A 69 -5.33 15.07 -10.97
C GLU A 69 -4.49 16.24 -10.47
N GLY A 70 -3.72 16.86 -11.37
CA GLY A 70 -2.91 18.04 -11.07
C GLY A 70 -1.61 17.78 -10.28
N LEU A 71 -1.27 16.52 -9.97
CA LEU A 71 -0.03 16.21 -9.27
C LEU A 71 1.16 16.19 -10.26
N PRO A 72 2.24 16.97 -10.03
CA PRO A 72 3.37 17.00 -10.95
C PRO A 72 4.13 15.68 -10.97
N ASP A 73 4.96 15.52 -12.01
CA ASP A 73 5.88 14.39 -12.13
C ASP A 73 6.84 14.31 -10.94
N CYS A 74 7.17 13.06 -10.57
CA CYS A 74 8.13 12.80 -9.51
C CYS A 74 9.49 13.40 -9.91
N PRO A 75 10.09 14.29 -9.09
CA PRO A 75 11.43 14.82 -9.35
C PRO A 75 12.47 13.71 -9.47
N THR A 76 13.50 13.90 -10.31
CA THR A 76 14.53 12.88 -10.59
C THR A 76 15.37 12.48 -9.39
N HIS A 77 15.46 13.33 -8.37
CA HIS A 77 16.17 13.07 -7.12
C HIS A 77 15.33 12.35 -6.06
N LEU A 78 14.05 12.09 -6.33
CA LEU A 78 13.14 11.38 -5.42
C LEU A 78 12.70 10.04 -6.04
N SER A 79 12.51 9.05 -5.18
CA SER A 79 11.76 7.85 -5.55
C SER A 79 10.26 8.14 -5.48
N GLU A 80 9.45 7.42 -6.26
CA GLU A 80 8.00 7.61 -6.23
C GLU A 80 7.36 7.39 -4.83
N PRO A 81 7.76 6.39 -4.02
CA PRO A 81 7.28 6.28 -2.64
C PRO A 81 7.70 7.46 -1.76
N ALA A 82 8.91 8.00 -2.00
CA ALA A 82 9.41 9.16 -1.29
C ALA A 82 8.61 10.43 -1.63
N TYR A 83 8.37 10.64 -2.92
CA TYR A 83 7.55 11.72 -3.43
C TYR A 83 6.11 11.64 -2.91
N ALA A 84 5.52 10.44 -2.90
CA ALA A 84 4.21 10.20 -2.30
C ALA A 84 4.19 10.55 -0.81
N ASN A 85 5.22 10.17 -0.04
CA ASN A 85 5.31 10.53 1.38
C ASN A 85 5.35 12.05 1.57
N LEU A 86 6.13 12.76 0.76
CA LEU A 86 6.23 14.21 0.79
C LEU A 86 4.89 14.89 0.45
N ALA A 87 4.19 14.38 -0.56
CA ALA A 87 2.95 14.97 -1.06
C ALA A 87 1.72 14.69 -0.15
N PHE A 88 1.65 13.50 0.47
CA PHE A 88 0.43 13.02 1.13
C PHE A 88 0.55 12.79 2.64
N THR A 89 1.72 13.07 3.23
CA THR A 89 1.91 12.93 4.66
C THR A 89 2.48 14.20 5.28
N SER A 90 2.10 14.44 6.53
CA SER A 90 2.66 15.51 7.35
C SER A 90 3.86 15.04 8.18
N TYR A 91 4.36 13.83 7.93
CA TYR A 91 5.48 13.27 8.68
C TYR A 91 6.81 13.73 8.08
N CYS A 92 7.80 13.96 8.93
CA CYS A 92 9.14 14.30 8.47
C CYS A 92 9.69 13.18 7.59
N PHE A 93 10.12 13.56 6.38
CA PHE A 93 10.69 12.66 5.39
C PHE A 93 11.94 11.92 5.90
N VAL A 94 12.76 12.58 6.73
CA VAL A 94 14.02 12.06 7.30
C VAL A 94 13.78 11.06 8.43
N CYS A 95 12.69 11.20 9.18
CA CYS A 95 12.42 10.34 10.34
C CYS A 95 11.78 9.00 9.96
N LEU A 96 11.35 8.83 8.70
CA LEU A 96 10.60 7.66 8.23
C LEU A 96 11.37 6.80 7.21
N SER A 97 12.54 7.29 6.75
CA SER A 97 13.52 6.59 5.91
C SER A 97 14.41 5.68 6.73
#